data_AF-A0A952CK97-F1
#
_entry.id   AF-A0A952CK97-F1
#
_cell.length_a   1.000
_cell.length_b   1.000
_cell.length_c   1.000
_cell.angle_alpha   90.00
_cell.angle_beta   90.00
_cell.angle_gamma   90.00
#
_symmetry.space_group_name_H-M   'P 1'
#
loop_
_entity.id
_entity.type
_entity.pdbx_description
1 polymer ?
#
loop_
_entity_poly.entity_id
_entity_poly.type
_entity_poly.pdbx_seq_one_letter_code
_entity_poly.pdbx_strand_id
1 'polypeptide(L)'
;MGLASGPVSFQRFFITGPAPAELTDKLAAAIVAHGFGRLATLPDDTQLGWVGPAHVFDTQLAAERIAIGGFVHLALRVDRLRPPASVLRGYVRMAEEAALQASGREYLSKLERRRAREVAAQRAEQEARDGAFRRISAYPVLVDLAGGAVYLGSAGASTADRLMKLFTDTFGAGLEPADPQRLALRLLAPSGRARALENLAPAQLVRPPDGYQESAAAAFGVGDLAFLGRELLSWLWFRSDSDEAVLRVRDGAQVSAAIDRGLRLKCVFDLTGTTTVVADGPTRLPECKAALRIGKQPVRAGLVLDGPGGEVRLTLDGVRLAVSGLQLPEPQGVSSERERLEQRFEQIVETAALLDALFELFLLQRTAGDWPAELQRMSAWATGLPRDRRLQAASA
;
A
#
# COMPACT_ATOMS: atom_id res chain seq x y z
N MET A 1 -10.92 6.87 14.12
CA MET A 1 -10.04 5.83 13.48
C MET A 1 -8.92 6.50 12.68
N GLY A 2 -7.90 5.76 12.22
CA GLY A 2 -6.58 6.32 11.81
C GLY A 2 -6.53 7.40 10.71
N LEU A 3 -7.54 7.54 9.84
CA LEU A 3 -7.57 8.65 8.87
C LEU A 3 -7.92 9.99 9.55
N ALA A 4 -8.76 9.96 10.58
CA ALA A 4 -9.28 11.14 11.27
C ALA A 4 -8.34 11.72 12.35
N SER A 5 -7.25 11.03 12.70
CA SER A 5 -6.37 11.43 13.81
C SER A 5 -4.98 10.82 13.70
N GLY A 6 -3.94 11.51 14.19
CA GLY A 6 -2.57 10.97 14.30
C GLY A 6 -1.87 10.78 12.95
N PRO A 7 -0.89 9.87 12.84
CA PRO A 7 -0.28 9.55 11.54
C PRO A 7 -1.23 8.75 10.65
N VAL A 8 -1.36 9.18 9.38
CA VAL A 8 -2.25 8.56 8.40
C VAL A 8 -1.51 7.44 7.65
N SER A 9 -2.19 6.32 7.40
CA SER A 9 -1.71 5.30 6.46
C SER A 9 -2.84 4.94 5.53
N PHE A 10 -2.57 4.84 4.23
CA PHE A 10 -3.57 4.44 3.26
C PHE A 10 -2.99 3.71 2.05
N GLN A 11 -3.82 2.85 1.46
CA GLN A 11 -3.70 2.42 0.07
C GLN A 11 -4.82 3.11 -0.73
N ARG A 12 -4.47 3.69 -1.89
CA ARG A 12 -5.42 4.41 -2.75
C ARG A 12 -5.97 3.51 -3.85
N PHE A 13 -7.23 3.72 -4.22
CA PHE A 13 -7.93 3.06 -5.30
C PHE A 13 -8.62 4.10 -6.18
N PHE A 14 -8.70 3.85 -7.47
CA PHE A 14 -9.51 4.62 -8.40
C PHE A 14 -10.90 3.99 -8.53
N ILE A 15 -11.91 4.83 -8.51
CA ILE A 15 -13.28 4.43 -8.81
C ILE A 15 -13.41 4.24 -10.33
N THR A 16 -13.96 3.10 -10.74
CA THR A 16 -14.16 2.74 -12.15
C THR A 16 -15.63 2.46 -12.45
N GLY A 17 -16.06 2.80 -13.68
CA GLY A 17 -17.47 2.71 -14.07
C GLY A 17 -18.31 3.91 -13.59
N PRO A 18 -19.65 3.84 -13.75
CA PRO A 18 -20.55 4.95 -13.43
C PRO A 18 -20.84 5.01 -11.92
N ALA A 19 -19.97 5.69 -11.17
CA ALA A 19 -20.21 6.02 -9.77
C ALA A 19 -20.97 7.35 -9.62
N PRO A 20 -21.79 7.52 -8.57
CA PRO A 20 -22.33 8.84 -8.21
C PRO A 20 -21.20 9.83 -7.90
N ALA A 21 -21.36 11.08 -8.33
CA ALA A 21 -20.41 12.16 -8.00
C ALA A 21 -20.55 12.69 -6.56
N GLU A 22 -21.68 12.38 -5.91
CA GLU A 22 -22.02 12.84 -4.57
C GLU A 22 -22.82 11.78 -3.78
N LEU A 23 -22.94 11.98 -2.47
CA LEU A 23 -23.73 11.10 -1.60
C LEU A 23 -25.22 11.35 -1.77
N THR A 24 -25.84 10.63 -2.71
CA THR A 24 -27.30 10.64 -2.90
C THR A 24 -28.02 9.84 -1.82
N ASP A 25 -29.31 10.12 -1.59
CA ASP A 25 -30.15 9.34 -0.65
C ASP A 25 -30.17 7.84 -0.99
N LYS A 26 -30.17 7.51 -2.29
CA LYS A 26 -30.09 6.13 -2.78
C LYS A 26 -28.78 5.47 -2.36
N LEU A 27 -27.66 6.19 -2.49
CA LEU A 27 -26.34 5.68 -2.08
C LEU A 27 -26.26 5.55 -0.55
N ALA A 28 -26.76 6.53 0.20
CA ALA A 28 -26.83 6.44 1.66
C ALA A 28 -27.64 5.22 2.12
N ALA A 29 -28.80 4.97 1.50
CA ALA A 29 -29.61 3.78 1.77
C ALA A 29 -28.86 2.47 1.42
N ALA A 30 -28.10 2.45 0.32
CA ALA A 30 -27.27 1.31 -0.06
C ALA A 30 -26.13 1.04 0.94
N ILE A 31 -25.47 2.10 1.44
CA ILE A 31 -24.45 1.99 2.50
C ILE A 31 -25.05 1.39 3.77
N VAL A 32 -26.23 1.87 4.19
CA VAL A 32 -26.96 1.32 5.34
C VAL A 32 -27.32 -0.15 5.11
N ALA A 33 -27.78 -0.53 3.92
CA ALA A 33 -28.14 -1.91 3.59
C ALA A 33 -26.93 -2.86 3.64
N HIS A 34 -25.74 -2.38 3.31
CA HIS A 34 -24.47 -3.11 3.40
C HIS A 34 -23.71 -2.86 4.73
N GLY A 35 -24.40 -2.33 5.74
CA GLY A 35 -23.87 -2.19 7.10
C GLY A 35 -23.50 -3.53 7.73
N PHE A 36 -22.54 -3.52 8.65
CA PHE A 36 -22.09 -4.71 9.35
C PHE A 36 -23.26 -5.41 10.07
N GLY A 37 -23.32 -6.74 9.96
CA GLY A 37 -24.42 -7.56 10.49
C GLY A 37 -25.62 -7.72 9.55
N ARG A 38 -25.61 -7.07 8.38
CA ARG A 38 -26.66 -7.24 7.35
C ARG A 38 -26.29 -8.18 6.21
N LEU A 39 -25.01 -8.51 6.08
CA LEU A 39 -24.50 -9.42 5.06
C LEU A 39 -24.29 -10.81 5.64
N ALA A 40 -24.43 -11.83 4.79
CA ALA A 40 -24.17 -13.21 5.16
C ALA A 40 -22.69 -13.43 5.49
N THR A 41 -22.41 -14.39 6.37
CA THR A 41 -21.04 -14.87 6.62
C THR A 41 -20.46 -15.48 5.36
N LEU A 42 -19.23 -15.11 5.02
CA LEU A 42 -18.50 -15.64 3.88
C LEU A 42 -17.99 -17.08 4.14
N PRO A 43 -17.70 -17.87 3.10
CA PRO A 43 -17.24 -19.26 3.24
C PRO A 43 -15.94 -19.44 4.05
N ASP A 44 -15.17 -18.37 4.25
CA ASP A 44 -13.94 -18.36 5.03
C ASP A 44 -14.14 -17.95 6.49
N ASP A 45 -15.36 -18.14 7.02
CA ASP A 45 -15.78 -17.78 8.38
C ASP A 45 -15.55 -16.30 8.72
N THR A 46 -15.73 -15.44 7.72
CA THR A 46 -15.59 -13.99 7.87
C THR A 46 -16.93 -13.29 7.70
N GLN A 47 -17.26 -12.38 8.62
CA GLN A 47 -18.34 -11.41 8.44
C GLN A 47 -17.74 -10.04 8.11
N LEU A 48 -18.38 -9.27 7.23
CA LEU A 48 -17.95 -7.91 6.92
C LEU A 48 -19.12 -6.99 6.62
N GLY A 49 -18.86 -5.70 6.66
CA GLY A 49 -19.81 -4.66 6.26
C GLY A 49 -19.37 -3.27 6.71
N TRP A 50 -20.13 -2.26 6.34
CA TRP A 50 -19.86 -0.87 6.72
C TRP A 50 -20.17 -0.61 8.20
N VAL A 51 -19.31 0.14 8.85
CA VAL A 51 -19.58 0.78 10.15
C VAL A 51 -19.25 2.26 10.05
N GLY A 52 -19.82 3.05 10.95
CA GLY A 52 -19.52 4.47 11.06
C GLY A 52 -18.07 4.72 11.50
N PRO A 53 -17.59 5.97 11.38
CA PRO A 53 -16.18 6.29 11.52
C PRO A 53 -15.65 6.32 12.97
N ALA A 54 -16.55 6.33 13.98
CA ALA A 54 -16.16 6.56 15.36
C ALA A 54 -15.43 5.36 15.98
N HIS A 55 -16.04 4.17 15.92
CA HIS A 55 -15.51 2.94 16.50
C HIS A 55 -16.06 1.69 15.80
N VAL A 56 -15.50 0.52 16.11
CA VAL A 56 -15.87 -0.76 15.46
C VAL A 56 -17.33 -1.18 15.66
N PHE A 57 -18.04 -0.56 16.59
CA PHE A 57 -19.46 -0.84 16.90
C PHE A 57 -20.38 0.29 16.45
N ASP A 58 -19.88 1.28 15.72
CA ASP A 58 -20.66 2.41 15.25
C ASP A 58 -21.61 1.95 14.14
N THR A 59 -22.88 1.76 14.47
CA THR A 59 -23.93 1.36 13.52
C THR A 59 -24.65 2.55 12.89
N GLN A 60 -24.27 3.79 13.27
CA GLN A 60 -24.96 5.00 12.82
C GLN A 60 -24.40 5.46 11.46
N LEU A 61 -25.02 4.96 10.39
CA LEU A 61 -24.64 5.22 9.00
C LEU A 61 -25.50 6.30 8.32
N ALA A 62 -26.15 7.17 9.09
CA ALA A 62 -26.95 8.28 8.56
C ALA A 62 -26.07 9.24 7.73
N ALA A 63 -26.61 9.78 6.64
CA ALA A 63 -25.87 10.59 5.67
C ALA A 63 -25.14 11.77 6.32
N GLU A 64 -25.77 12.44 7.28
CA GLU A 64 -25.23 13.61 7.99
C GLU A 64 -24.00 13.28 8.83
N ARG A 65 -23.86 12.02 9.26
CA ARG A 65 -22.75 11.53 10.07
C ARG A 65 -21.56 11.06 9.25
N ILE A 66 -21.84 10.48 8.08
CA ILE A 66 -20.81 9.89 7.22
C ILE A 66 -20.31 10.86 6.16
N ALA A 67 -21.11 11.84 5.75
CA ALA A 67 -20.67 12.94 4.91
C ALA A 67 -19.83 13.91 5.73
N ILE A 68 -18.64 14.29 5.23
CA ILE A 68 -17.75 15.30 5.82
C ILE A 68 -17.21 16.12 4.64
N GLY A 69 -17.69 17.36 4.47
CA GLY A 69 -17.40 18.13 3.26
C GLY A 69 -17.83 17.39 1.99
N GLY A 70 -16.92 17.33 1.01
CA GLY A 70 -17.07 16.53 -0.21
C GLY A 70 -16.81 15.02 -0.05
N PHE A 71 -16.53 14.54 1.16
CA PHE A 71 -16.10 13.16 1.41
C PHE A 71 -17.16 12.30 2.09
N VAL A 72 -17.08 10.99 1.87
CA VAL A 72 -17.79 9.97 2.66
C VAL A 72 -16.78 9.23 3.53
N HIS A 73 -16.91 9.34 4.84
CA HIS A 73 -16.01 8.74 5.83
C HIS A 73 -16.70 7.57 6.54
N LEU A 74 -16.20 6.37 6.26
CA LEU A 74 -16.73 5.09 6.72
C LEU A 74 -15.62 4.22 7.28
N ALA A 75 -15.98 3.01 7.67
CA ALA A 75 -15.02 1.95 7.90
C ALA A 75 -15.52 0.60 7.42
N LEU A 76 -14.58 -0.20 6.90
CA LEU A 76 -14.78 -1.61 6.62
C LEU A 76 -14.51 -2.40 7.90
N ARG A 77 -15.56 -2.99 8.49
CA ARG A 77 -15.41 -3.96 9.58
C ARG A 77 -15.28 -5.36 9.02
N VAL A 78 -14.35 -6.13 9.59
CA VAL A 78 -14.08 -7.53 9.27
C VAL A 78 -13.97 -8.31 10.57
N ASP A 79 -14.89 -9.26 10.77
CA ASP A 79 -14.89 -10.16 11.92
C ASP A 79 -14.50 -11.55 11.44
N ARG A 80 -13.39 -12.10 11.96
CA ARG A 80 -12.99 -13.50 11.73
C ARG A 80 -13.53 -14.36 12.87
N LEU A 81 -14.23 -15.44 12.52
CA LEU A 81 -14.85 -16.35 13.49
C LEU A 81 -14.05 -17.64 13.69
N ARG A 82 -12.88 -17.75 13.06
CA ARG A 82 -12.09 -18.99 13.04
C ARG A 82 -11.22 -19.14 14.30
N PRO A 83 -11.15 -20.35 14.90
CA PRO A 83 -10.25 -20.65 16.00
C PRO A 83 -8.77 -20.44 15.61
N PRO A 84 -7.94 -19.82 16.47
CA PRO A 84 -6.50 -19.77 16.26
C PRO A 84 -5.87 -21.17 16.19
N ALA A 85 -4.85 -21.33 15.35
CA ALA A 85 -4.18 -22.63 15.16
C ALA A 85 -3.56 -23.17 16.46
N SER A 86 -3.14 -22.30 17.38
CA SER A 86 -2.65 -22.69 18.71
C SER A 86 -3.75 -23.32 19.58
N VAL A 87 -4.96 -22.75 19.56
CA VAL A 87 -6.11 -23.28 20.30
C VAL A 87 -6.51 -24.65 19.75
N LEU A 88 -6.60 -24.77 18.42
CA LEU A 88 -6.94 -26.06 17.79
C LEU A 88 -5.91 -27.15 18.15
N ARG A 89 -4.61 -26.83 18.13
CA ARG A 89 -3.56 -27.77 18.59
C ARG A 89 -3.73 -28.16 20.06
N GLY A 90 -4.11 -27.21 20.91
CA GLY A 90 -4.43 -27.46 22.32
C GLY A 90 -5.59 -28.45 22.47
N TYR A 91 -6.69 -28.26 21.73
CA TYR A 91 -7.83 -29.17 21.78
C TYR A 91 -7.51 -30.57 21.26
N VAL A 92 -6.70 -30.68 20.20
CA VAL A 92 -6.21 -31.97 19.73
C VAL A 92 -5.42 -32.67 20.83
N ARG A 93 -4.53 -31.94 21.52
CA ARG A 93 -3.71 -32.51 22.60
C ARG A 93 -4.57 -32.98 23.78
N MET A 94 -5.55 -32.19 24.19
CA MET A 94 -6.49 -32.56 25.27
C MET A 94 -7.29 -33.82 24.90
N ALA A 95 -7.77 -33.92 23.65
CA ALA A 95 -8.52 -35.08 23.19
C ALA A 95 -7.64 -36.34 23.07
N GLU A 96 -6.38 -36.19 22.67
CA GLU A 96 -5.41 -37.30 22.66
C GLU A 96 -5.09 -37.77 24.09
N GLU A 97 -4.88 -36.86 25.03
CA GLU A 97 -4.62 -37.19 26.45
C GLU A 97 -5.81 -37.92 27.08
N ALA A 98 -7.04 -37.45 26.83
CA ALA A 98 -8.25 -38.13 27.28
C ALA A 98 -8.41 -39.54 26.68
N ALA A 99 -8.04 -39.72 25.40
CA ALA A 99 -8.08 -41.02 24.74
C ALA A 99 -7.00 -41.99 25.29
N LEU A 100 -5.81 -41.49 25.62
CA LEU A 100 -4.76 -42.28 26.28
C LEU A 100 -5.20 -42.73 27.67
N GLN A 101 -5.77 -41.82 28.46
CA GLN A 101 -6.32 -42.13 29.77
C GLN A 101 -7.45 -43.16 29.69
N ALA A 102 -8.37 -43.04 28.72
CA ALA A 102 -9.48 -43.97 28.56
C ALA A 102 -9.05 -45.36 28.04
N SER A 103 -8.03 -45.43 27.19
CA SER A 103 -7.52 -46.69 26.65
C SER A 103 -6.53 -47.41 27.58
N GLY A 104 -5.91 -46.67 28.52
CA GLY A 104 -4.87 -47.18 29.42
C GLY A 104 -3.56 -47.54 28.72
N ARG A 105 -3.37 -47.14 27.45
CA ARG A 105 -2.18 -47.46 26.65
C ARG A 105 -1.19 -46.30 26.63
N GLU A 106 0.08 -46.60 26.40
CA GLU A 106 1.13 -45.57 26.22
C GLU A 106 1.03 -44.83 24.88
N TYR A 107 0.33 -45.40 23.90
CA TYR A 107 0.21 -44.83 22.57
C TYR A 107 -1.19 -44.94 21.98
N LEU A 108 -1.55 -43.96 21.14
CA LEU A 108 -2.76 -43.97 20.33
C LEU A 108 -2.50 -44.52 18.92
N SER A 109 -3.43 -45.33 18.44
CA SER A 109 -3.51 -45.76 17.05
C SER A 109 -3.78 -44.58 16.10
N LYS A 110 -3.54 -44.78 14.79
CA LYS A 110 -3.85 -43.78 13.76
C LYS A 110 -5.34 -43.37 13.76
N LEU A 111 -6.23 -44.34 14.01
CA LEU A 111 -7.67 -44.09 14.04
C LEU A 111 -8.05 -43.24 15.27
N GLU A 112 -7.47 -43.51 16.44
CA GLU A 112 -7.72 -42.73 17.66
C GLU A 112 -7.20 -41.29 17.53
N ARG A 113 -6.01 -41.09 16.97
CA ARG A 113 -5.50 -39.74 16.67
C ARG A 113 -6.39 -38.99 15.69
N ARG A 114 -6.94 -39.69 14.67
CA ARG A 114 -7.90 -39.09 13.74
C ARG A 114 -9.18 -38.68 14.48
N ARG A 115 -9.75 -39.54 15.32
CA ARG A 115 -10.94 -39.23 16.13
C ARG A 115 -10.69 -38.07 17.09
N ALA A 116 -9.54 -38.01 17.75
CA ALA A 116 -9.17 -36.90 18.62
C ALA A 116 -9.14 -35.56 17.86
N ARG A 117 -8.66 -35.55 16.61
CA ARG A 117 -8.73 -34.37 15.73
C ARG A 117 -10.15 -33.99 15.35
N GLU A 118 -11.01 -34.96 15.05
CA GLU A 118 -12.42 -34.72 14.72
C GLU A 118 -13.17 -34.12 15.94
N VAL A 119 -12.97 -34.67 17.14
CA VAL A 119 -13.53 -34.12 18.39
C VAL A 119 -13.03 -32.69 18.65
N ALA A 120 -11.73 -32.45 18.50
CA ALA A 120 -11.16 -31.13 18.65
C ALA A 120 -11.72 -30.11 17.65
N ALA A 121 -11.93 -30.54 16.40
CA ALA A 121 -12.52 -29.70 15.36
C ALA A 121 -13.99 -29.37 15.67
N GLN A 122 -14.81 -30.35 16.06
CA GLN A 122 -16.20 -30.14 16.44
C GLN A 122 -16.33 -29.17 17.61
N ARG A 123 -15.51 -29.35 18.65
CA ARG A 123 -15.45 -28.43 19.79
C ARG A 123 -15.10 -27.02 19.34
N ALA A 124 -14.05 -26.87 18.54
CA ALA A 124 -13.60 -25.57 18.07
C ALA A 124 -14.65 -24.88 17.17
N GLU A 125 -15.39 -25.66 16.37
CA GLU A 125 -16.48 -25.15 15.54
C GLU A 125 -17.68 -24.70 16.38
N GLN A 126 -18.05 -25.46 17.41
CA GLN A 126 -19.13 -25.06 18.32
C GLN A 126 -18.78 -23.76 19.05
N GLU A 127 -17.59 -23.67 19.64
CA GLU A 127 -17.14 -22.46 20.32
C GLU A 127 -16.99 -21.26 19.35
N ALA A 128 -16.62 -21.50 18.09
CA ALA A 128 -16.61 -20.47 17.05
C ALA A 128 -18.02 -19.94 16.75
N ARG A 129 -19.02 -20.83 16.64
CA ARG A 129 -20.43 -20.45 16.47
C ARG A 129 -20.96 -19.66 17.65
N ASP A 130 -20.52 -20.01 18.85
CA ASP A 130 -20.85 -19.29 20.10
C ASP A 130 -20.08 -17.96 20.24
N GLY A 131 -19.15 -17.67 19.32
CA GLY A 131 -18.45 -16.39 19.22
C GLY A 131 -17.12 -16.31 19.98
N ALA A 132 -16.65 -17.40 20.59
CA ALA A 132 -15.45 -17.42 21.44
C ALA A 132 -14.15 -16.99 20.72
N PHE A 133 -14.12 -17.11 19.39
CA PHE A 133 -12.94 -16.79 18.56
C PHE A 133 -13.13 -15.55 17.68
N ARG A 134 -14.15 -14.73 17.94
CA ARG A 134 -14.41 -13.52 17.15
C ARG A 134 -13.26 -12.53 17.27
N ARG A 135 -12.51 -12.34 16.19
CA ARG A 135 -11.52 -11.26 16.06
C ARG A 135 -12.07 -10.15 15.20
N ILE A 136 -12.37 -9.02 15.85
CA ILE A 136 -12.88 -7.81 15.21
C ILE A 136 -11.71 -6.97 14.69
N SER A 137 -11.83 -6.46 13.48
CA SER A 137 -10.92 -5.45 12.93
C SER A 137 -11.73 -4.45 12.10
N ALA A 138 -11.45 -3.16 12.24
CA ALA A 138 -12.07 -2.14 11.40
C ALA A 138 -10.98 -1.29 10.76
N TYR A 139 -11.18 -0.99 9.47
CA TYR A 139 -10.25 -0.23 8.66
C TYR A 139 -10.96 1.02 8.17
N PRO A 140 -10.48 2.23 8.50
CA PRO A 140 -11.12 3.46 8.04
C PRO A 140 -11.04 3.54 6.52
N VAL A 141 -12.10 4.08 5.91
CA VAL A 141 -12.24 4.26 4.47
C VAL A 141 -12.71 5.69 4.24
N LEU A 142 -11.96 6.43 3.44
CA LEU A 142 -12.35 7.75 2.96
C LEU A 142 -12.66 7.62 1.47
N VAL A 143 -13.86 8.03 1.07
CA VAL A 143 -14.31 8.03 -0.33
C VAL A 143 -14.42 9.47 -0.79
N ASP A 144 -13.66 9.80 -1.83
CA ASP A 144 -13.74 11.04 -2.58
C ASP A 144 -14.48 10.76 -3.89
N LEU A 145 -15.79 10.98 -3.87
CA LEU A 145 -16.66 10.70 -5.02
C LEU A 145 -16.38 11.65 -6.18
N ALA A 146 -16.13 12.92 -5.88
CA ALA A 146 -15.83 13.95 -6.87
C ALA A 146 -14.46 13.72 -7.54
N GLY A 147 -13.44 13.37 -6.75
CA GLY A 147 -12.11 13.01 -7.26
C GLY A 147 -12.01 11.59 -7.84
N GLY A 148 -13.04 10.77 -7.66
CA GLY A 148 -13.08 9.40 -8.18
C GLY A 148 -12.06 8.48 -7.51
N ALA A 149 -11.84 8.63 -6.20
CA ALA A 149 -10.81 7.91 -5.44
C ALA A 149 -11.31 7.39 -4.09
N VAL A 150 -10.69 6.31 -3.61
CA VAL A 150 -10.92 5.72 -2.28
C VAL A 150 -9.59 5.49 -1.57
N TYR A 151 -9.55 5.86 -0.29
CA TYR A 151 -8.38 5.71 0.58
C TYR A 151 -8.71 4.71 1.69
N LEU A 152 -8.10 3.52 1.63
CA LEU A 152 -8.26 2.47 2.62
C LEU A 152 -7.14 2.56 3.67
N GLY A 153 -7.49 2.64 4.95
CA GLY A 153 -6.56 2.64 6.09
C GLY A 153 -5.84 1.32 6.36
N SER A 154 -5.49 0.56 5.34
CA SER A 154 -4.81 -0.72 5.38
C SER A 154 -4.03 -0.92 4.08
N ALA A 155 -2.88 -1.61 4.17
CA ALA A 155 -2.10 -2.04 3.02
C ALA A 155 -2.20 -3.55 2.77
N GLY A 156 -3.14 -4.25 3.41
CA GLY A 156 -3.30 -5.71 3.30
C GLY A 156 -4.10 -6.11 2.05
N ALA A 157 -3.56 -6.99 1.21
CA ALA A 157 -4.21 -7.45 -0.03
C ALA A 157 -5.60 -8.06 0.22
N SER A 158 -5.72 -8.97 1.20
CA SER A 158 -7.02 -9.56 1.57
C SER A 158 -8.04 -8.52 2.05
N THR A 159 -7.60 -7.43 2.70
CA THR A 159 -8.49 -6.34 3.10
C THR A 159 -8.90 -5.51 1.89
N ALA A 160 -7.99 -5.26 0.95
CA ALA A 160 -8.27 -4.59 -0.32
C ALA A 160 -9.30 -5.37 -1.15
N ASP A 161 -9.14 -6.68 -1.33
CA ASP A 161 -10.08 -7.51 -2.10
C ASP A 161 -11.50 -7.45 -1.50
N ARG A 162 -11.59 -7.51 -0.17
CA ARG A 162 -12.86 -7.38 0.57
C ARG A 162 -13.48 -6.00 0.40
N LEU A 163 -12.66 -4.93 0.44
CA LEU A 163 -13.13 -3.58 0.16
C LEU A 163 -13.67 -3.47 -1.26
N MET A 164 -12.92 -3.93 -2.26
CA MET A 164 -13.31 -3.86 -3.67
C MET A 164 -14.66 -4.54 -3.91
N LYS A 165 -14.85 -5.73 -3.32
CA LYS A 165 -16.13 -6.45 -3.41
C LYS A 165 -17.27 -5.70 -2.72
N LEU A 166 -17.09 -5.30 -1.46
CA LEU A 166 -18.12 -4.58 -0.71
C LEU A 166 -18.48 -3.25 -1.37
N PHE A 167 -17.48 -2.53 -1.87
CA PHE A 167 -17.65 -1.26 -2.58
C PHE A 167 -18.45 -1.47 -3.87
N THR A 168 -18.13 -2.50 -4.66
CA THR A 168 -18.89 -2.82 -5.88
C THR A 168 -20.37 -3.09 -5.56
N ASP A 169 -20.63 -3.90 -4.53
CA ASP A 169 -22.00 -4.25 -4.13
C ASP A 169 -22.77 -3.04 -3.58
N THR A 170 -22.07 -2.10 -2.93
CA THR A 170 -22.69 -0.92 -2.29
C THR A 170 -22.86 0.26 -3.24
N PHE A 171 -21.81 0.62 -4.00
CA PHE A 171 -21.74 1.82 -4.83
C PHE A 171 -22.11 1.55 -6.29
N GLY A 172 -22.18 0.27 -6.71
CA GLY A 172 -22.43 -0.10 -8.10
C GLY A 172 -21.28 0.24 -9.05
N ALA A 173 -20.09 0.54 -8.51
CA ALA A 173 -18.89 0.93 -9.24
C ALA A 173 -17.70 0.08 -8.82
N GLY A 174 -16.76 -0.14 -9.74
CA GLY A 174 -15.55 -0.89 -9.47
C GLY A 174 -14.51 -0.07 -8.72
N LEU A 175 -13.52 -0.77 -8.15
CA LEU A 175 -12.30 -0.16 -7.64
C LEU A 175 -11.10 -0.82 -8.31
N GLU A 176 -10.12 -0.01 -8.72
CA GLU A 176 -8.82 -0.48 -9.16
C GLU A 176 -7.72 0.09 -8.26
N PRO A 177 -6.74 -0.70 -7.81
CA PRO A 177 -5.61 -0.17 -7.05
C PRO A 177 -4.89 0.93 -7.82
N ALA A 178 -4.53 2.02 -7.13
CA ALA A 178 -3.68 3.07 -7.67
C ALA A 178 -2.19 2.67 -7.58
N ASP A 179 -1.86 1.50 -8.15
CA ASP A 179 -0.49 0.98 -8.22
C ASP A 179 0.34 1.72 -9.30
N PRO A 180 1.68 1.50 -9.36
CA PRO A 180 2.53 2.20 -10.33
C PRO A 180 2.08 2.03 -11.79
N GLN A 181 1.56 0.87 -12.17
CA GLN A 181 1.15 0.59 -13.54
C GLN A 181 -0.13 1.36 -13.90
N ARG A 182 -1.18 1.23 -13.07
CA ARG A 182 -2.46 1.89 -13.28
C ARG A 182 -2.30 3.41 -13.22
N LEU A 183 -1.52 3.90 -12.27
CA LEU A 183 -1.24 5.32 -12.16
C LEU A 183 -0.46 5.85 -13.37
N ALA A 184 0.59 5.14 -13.84
CA ALA A 184 1.37 5.59 -14.99
C ALA A 184 0.52 5.69 -16.26
N LEU A 185 -0.33 4.69 -16.53
CA LEU A 185 -1.26 4.71 -17.65
C LEU A 185 -2.22 5.89 -17.56
N ARG A 186 -2.79 6.14 -16.37
CA ARG A 186 -3.74 7.24 -16.14
C ARG A 186 -3.09 8.61 -16.31
N LEU A 187 -1.87 8.81 -15.82
CA LEU A 187 -1.14 10.07 -15.91
C LEU A 187 -0.69 10.39 -17.35
N LEU A 188 -0.26 9.38 -18.12
CA LEU A 188 0.25 9.60 -19.48
C LEU A 188 -0.84 9.59 -20.56
N ALA A 189 -2.02 9.01 -20.30
CA ALA A 189 -3.11 8.93 -21.27
C ALA A 189 -3.55 10.30 -21.84
N PRO A 190 -3.77 11.37 -21.05
CA PRO A 190 -4.20 12.67 -21.57
C PRO A 190 -3.22 13.31 -22.55
N SER A 191 -1.93 12.98 -22.44
CA SER A 191 -0.87 13.48 -23.34
C SER A 191 -0.63 12.59 -24.57
N GLY A 192 -1.38 11.49 -24.72
CA GLY A 192 -1.16 10.49 -25.77
C GLY A 192 0.13 9.67 -25.61
N ARG A 193 0.82 9.79 -24.47
CA ARG A 193 2.13 9.17 -24.21
C ARG A 193 2.05 7.79 -23.55
N ALA A 194 0.85 7.26 -23.31
CA ALA A 194 0.69 5.94 -22.69
C ALA A 194 1.42 4.82 -23.46
N ARG A 195 1.53 4.92 -24.79
CA ARG A 195 2.29 3.97 -25.62
C ARG A 195 3.79 3.95 -25.31
N ALA A 196 4.34 5.04 -24.76
CA ALA A 196 5.76 5.09 -24.36
C ALA A 196 6.07 4.17 -23.16
N LEU A 197 5.03 3.67 -22.48
CA LEU A 197 5.17 2.65 -21.43
C LEU A 197 5.27 1.24 -22.00
N GLU A 198 4.87 1.03 -23.27
CA GLU A 198 4.97 -0.26 -23.93
C GLU A 198 6.45 -0.65 -24.07
N ASN A 199 6.78 -1.89 -23.72
CA ASN A 199 8.15 -2.43 -23.79
C ASN A 199 9.17 -1.76 -22.86
N LEU A 200 8.74 -1.01 -21.84
CA LEU A 200 9.68 -0.55 -20.82
C LEU A 200 10.22 -1.73 -20.02
N ALA A 201 11.55 -1.87 -20.02
CA ALA A 201 12.27 -2.78 -19.15
C ALA A 201 12.78 -2.06 -17.89
N PRO A 202 12.91 -2.77 -16.75
CA PRO A 202 13.52 -2.21 -15.55
C PRO A 202 14.93 -1.62 -15.80
N ALA A 203 15.17 -0.44 -15.25
CA ALA A 203 16.43 0.29 -15.32
C ALA A 203 17.50 -0.37 -14.43
N GLN A 204 18.60 -0.78 -15.06
CA GLN A 204 19.73 -1.40 -14.38
C GLN A 204 20.74 -0.33 -13.98
N LEU A 205 20.83 -0.05 -12.67
CA LEU A 205 21.80 0.92 -12.12
C LEU A 205 23.21 0.36 -12.01
N VAL A 206 23.34 -0.95 -11.84
CA VAL A 206 24.62 -1.64 -11.74
C VAL A 206 24.65 -2.82 -12.70
N ARG A 207 25.84 -3.19 -13.14
CA ARG A 207 26.04 -4.37 -13.99
C ARG A 207 25.62 -5.63 -13.21
N PRO A 208 24.84 -6.56 -13.81
CA PRO A 208 24.58 -7.86 -13.22
C PRO A 208 25.89 -8.61 -12.91
N PRO A 209 25.96 -9.38 -11.81
CA PRO A 209 27.12 -10.22 -11.50
C PRO A 209 27.41 -11.23 -12.62
N ASP A 210 28.68 -11.61 -12.78
CA ASP A 210 29.08 -12.58 -13.80
C ASP A 210 28.36 -13.93 -13.55
N GLY A 211 27.84 -14.52 -14.63
CA GLY A 211 27.04 -15.75 -14.56
C GLY A 211 25.59 -15.56 -14.11
N TYR A 212 25.14 -14.33 -13.85
CA TYR A 212 23.72 -14.05 -13.61
C TYR A 212 22.91 -14.37 -14.87
N GLN A 213 22.02 -15.36 -14.76
CA GLN A 213 20.99 -15.63 -15.73
C GLN A 213 19.69 -15.03 -15.22
N GLU A 214 19.07 -14.18 -16.04
CA GLU A 214 17.81 -13.55 -15.69
C GLU A 214 16.75 -14.63 -15.49
N SER A 215 16.30 -14.81 -14.26
CA SER A 215 15.25 -15.77 -13.96
C SER A 215 13.91 -15.18 -14.39
N ALA A 216 12.93 -16.03 -14.76
CA ALA A 216 11.57 -15.59 -15.03
C ALA A 216 10.89 -14.90 -13.82
N ALA A 217 11.45 -15.06 -12.62
CA ALA A 217 11.03 -14.37 -11.39
C ALA A 217 11.77 -13.04 -11.14
N ALA A 218 12.95 -12.84 -11.75
CA ALA A 218 13.75 -11.62 -11.67
C ALA A 218 13.50 -10.67 -12.87
N ALA A 219 13.05 -11.22 -14.00
CA ALA A 219 12.25 -10.49 -14.95
C ALA A 219 10.95 -10.12 -14.24
N PHE A 220 10.85 -8.88 -13.74
CA PHE A 220 9.55 -8.24 -13.51
C PHE A 220 8.75 -8.50 -14.79
N GLY A 221 7.73 -9.36 -14.71
CA GLY A 221 7.14 -10.01 -15.88
C GLY A 221 6.92 -8.98 -16.98
N VAL A 222 7.36 -9.27 -18.20
CA VAL A 222 7.14 -8.41 -19.37
C VAL A 222 5.66 -8.00 -19.37
N GLY A 223 5.37 -6.73 -19.10
CA GLY A 223 4.01 -6.19 -18.96
C GLY A 223 3.57 -5.74 -17.55
N ASP A 224 4.35 -6.01 -16.50
CA ASP A 224 4.12 -5.48 -15.14
C ASP A 224 5.02 -4.25 -14.89
N LEU A 225 4.40 -3.08 -14.85
CA LEU A 225 5.10 -1.80 -14.62
C LEU A 225 5.29 -1.48 -13.13
N ALA A 226 5.07 -2.43 -12.22
CA ALA A 226 5.30 -2.25 -10.78
C ALA A 226 6.74 -1.84 -10.42
N PHE A 227 7.72 -2.10 -11.29
CA PHE A 227 9.10 -1.64 -11.08
C PHE A 227 9.23 -0.11 -11.08
N LEU A 228 8.31 0.62 -11.73
CA LEU A 228 8.37 2.07 -11.86
C LEU A 228 8.34 2.79 -10.52
N GLY A 229 7.63 2.26 -9.51
CA GLY A 229 7.62 2.91 -8.20
C GLY A 229 8.93 2.72 -7.42
N ARG A 230 9.68 1.64 -7.66
CA ARG A 230 11.06 1.50 -7.14
C ARG A 230 12.04 2.40 -7.89
N GLU A 231 11.87 2.53 -9.21
CA GLU A 231 12.68 3.46 -9.99
C GLU A 231 12.43 4.91 -9.59
N LEU A 232 11.17 5.29 -9.31
CA LEU A 232 10.83 6.59 -8.72
C LEU A 232 11.65 6.84 -7.45
N LEU A 233 11.65 5.90 -6.49
CA LEU A 233 12.42 6.05 -5.25
C LEU A 233 13.93 6.15 -5.50
N SER A 234 14.46 5.39 -6.45
CA SER A 234 15.88 5.44 -6.84
C SER A 234 16.22 6.78 -7.50
N TRP A 235 15.32 7.29 -8.34
CA TRP A 235 15.45 8.57 -9.02
C TRP A 235 15.38 9.71 -8.01
N LEU A 236 14.41 9.72 -7.09
CA LEU A 236 14.33 10.71 -6.01
C LEU A 236 15.60 10.76 -5.16
N TRP A 237 16.19 9.59 -4.84
CA TRP A 237 17.48 9.55 -4.15
C TRP A 237 18.61 10.17 -4.99
N PHE A 238 18.70 9.81 -6.27
CA PHE A 238 19.69 10.39 -7.18
C PHE A 238 19.55 11.92 -7.29
N ARG A 239 18.31 12.42 -7.39
CA ARG A 239 17.99 13.85 -7.45
C ARG A 239 18.35 14.57 -6.14
N SER A 240 18.05 13.98 -4.99
CA SER A 240 18.35 14.58 -3.68
C SER A 240 19.85 14.70 -3.40
N ASP A 241 20.64 13.77 -3.95
CA ASP A 241 22.10 13.79 -3.84
C ASP A 241 22.79 14.65 -4.90
N SER A 242 22.05 15.08 -5.92
CA SER A 242 22.54 15.99 -6.97
C SER A 242 22.16 17.43 -6.61
N ASP A 243 22.79 18.42 -7.23
CA ASP A 243 22.45 19.85 -7.06
C ASP A 243 21.06 20.23 -7.63
N GLU A 244 20.20 19.25 -7.91
CA GLU A 244 18.89 19.39 -8.54
C GLU A 244 17.74 18.87 -7.65
N ALA A 245 17.81 19.17 -6.35
CA ALA A 245 16.85 18.72 -5.33
C ALA A 245 15.47 19.40 -5.44
N VAL A 246 15.38 20.56 -6.10
CA VAL A 246 14.12 21.24 -6.38
C VAL A 246 13.54 20.72 -7.69
N LEU A 247 12.41 20.04 -7.59
CA LEU A 247 11.68 19.43 -8.70
C LEU A 247 10.55 20.38 -9.12
N ARG A 248 10.44 20.64 -10.43
CA ARG A 248 9.34 21.43 -10.99
C ARG A 248 8.30 20.48 -11.58
N VAL A 249 7.15 20.39 -10.94
CA VAL A 249 6.03 19.58 -11.41
C VAL A 249 5.21 20.33 -12.47
N ARG A 250 4.28 19.64 -13.13
CA ARG A 250 3.61 20.10 -14.36
C ARG A 250 2.84 21.42 -14.23
N ASP A 251 2.28 21.70 -13.07
CA ASP A 251 1.56 22.94 -12.76
C ASP A 251 2.50 24.13 -12.45
N GLY A 252 3.82 23.91 -12.50
CA GLY A 252 4.85 24.90 -12.18
C GLY A 252 5.21 24.96 -10.70
N ALA A 253 4.55 24.18 -9.84
CA ALA A 253 4.90 24.12 -8.43
C ALA A 253 6.31 23.55 -8.24
N GLN A 254 7.00 24.11 -7.23
CA GLN A 254 8.30 23.63 -6.80
C GLN A 254 8.11 22.68 -5.63
N VAL A 255 8.71 21.51 -5.75
CA VAL A 255 8.63 20.45 -4.75
C VAL A 255 10.05 20.00 -4.43
N SER A 256 10.40 19.93 -3.15
CA SER A 256 11.60 19.24 -2.73
C SER A 256 11.24 17.88 -2.14
N ALA A 257 12.06 16.88 -2.42
CA ALA A 257 11.87 15.52 -1.93
C ALA A 257 13.19 15.00 -1.36
N ALA A 258 13.18 14.64 -0.09
CA ALA A 258 14.33 14.04 0.57
C ALA A 258 13.93 12.68 1.17
N ILE A 259 14.84 11.72 1.12
CA ILE A 259 14.66 10.43 1.81
C ILE A 259 15.18 10.55 3.24
N ASP A 260 14.33 10.23 4.20
CA ASP A 260 14.61 10.38 5.64
C ASP A 260 13.97 9.25 6.47
N ARG A 261 14.40 9.12 7.72
CA ARG A 261 13.96 8.15 8.76
C ARG A 261 14.16 6.67 8.45
N GLY A 262 13.99 6.22 7.21
CA GLY A 262 14.03 4.81 6.88
C GLY A 262 14.17 4.51 5.40
N LEU A 263 14.94 3.49 5.09
CA LEU A 263 15.18 3.02 3.73
C LEU A 263 15.23 1.50 3.71
N ARG A 264 14.36 0.88 2.91
CA ARG A 264 14.36 -0.56 2.66
C ARG A 264 14.83 -0.82 1.23
N LEU A 265 15.91 -1.58 1.11
CA LEU A 265 16.59 -1.89 -0.14
C LEU A 265 16.45 -3.39 -0.44
N LYS A 266 16.10 -3.77 -1.67
CA LYS A 266 16.07 -5.18 -2.12
C LYS A 266 17.01 -5.38 -3.30
N CYS A 267 17.77 -6.47 -3.30
CA CYS A 267 18.61 -6.87 -4.44
C CYS A 267 17.74 -7.14 -5.67
N VAL A 268 17.98 -6.44 -6.78
CA VAL A 268 17.24 -6.66 -8.03
C VAL A 268 17.58 -8.00 -8.68
N PHE A 269 18.76 -8.54 -8.38
CA PHE A 269 19.22 -9.86 -8.84
C PHE A 269 18.79 -11.00 -7.90
N ASP A 270 18.11 -10.67 -6.79
CA ASP A 270 17.67 -11.60 -5.74
C ASP A 270 18.80 -12.41 -5.06
N LEU A 271 20.06 -11.96 -5.17
CA LEU A 271 21.23 -12.67 -4.65
C LEU A 271 21.56 -12.36 -3.18
N THR A 272 21.30 -11.13 -2.75
CA THR A 272 21.78 -10.60 -1.45
C THR A 272 20.64 -10.18 -0.51
N GLY A 273 19.41 -10.56 -0.85
CA GLY A 273 18.22 -10.32 -0.03
C GLY A 273 17.84 -8.86 0.18
N THR A 274 17.27 -8.57 1.35
CA THR A 274 16.75 -7.24 1.74
C THR A 274 17.60 -6.63 2.86
N THR A 275 17.85 -5.33 2.78
CA THR A 275 18.46 -4.53 3.86
C THR A 275 17.47 -3.44 4.28
N THR A 276 17.25 -3.27 5.58
CA THR A 276 16.44 -2.17 6.13
C THR A 276 17.32 -1.34 7.03
N VAL A 277 17.37 -0.03 6.76
CA VAL A 277 18.12 0.95 7.54
C VAL A 277 17.12 1.95 8.11
N VAL A 278 17.22 2.22 9.40
CA VAL A 278 16.38 3.22 10.11
C VAL A 278 17.34 4.20 10.75
N ALA A 279 17.36 5.42 10.23
CA ALA A 279 18.26 6.49 10.63
C ALA A 279 17.79 7.81 10.00
N ASP A 280 18.21 8.94 10.56
CA ASP A 280 18.01 10.26 9.95
C ASP A 280 18.97 10.43 8.77
N GLY A 281 18.44 10.77 7.59
CA GLY A 281 19.18 10.83 6.33
C GLY A 281 19.93 9.53 5.98
N PRO A 282 19.23 8.38 5.84
CA PRO A 282 19.85 7.08 5.59
C PRO A 282 20.60 7.04 4.25
N THR A 283 20.28 7.94 3.33
CA THR A 283 20.93 8.11 2.03
C THR A 283 22.40 8.46 2.10
N ARG A 284 22.86 9.08 3.20
CA ARG A 284 24.25 9.49 3.41
C ARG A 284 25.12 8.38 4.01
N LEU A 285 24.51 7.31 4.51
CA LEU A 285 25.22 6.26 5.24
C LEU A 285 26.01 5.35 4.29
N PRO A 286 27.25 4.96 4.65
CA PRO A 286 28.11 4.15 3.79
C PRO A 286 27.50 2.78 3.46
N GLU A 287 26.73 2.18 4.37
CA GLU A 287 26.04 0.90 4.15
C GLU A 287 24.93 1.00 3.09
N CYS A 288 24.20 2.11 3.02
CA CYS A 288 23.20 2.35 2.00
C CYS A 288 23.86 2.53 0.63
N LYS A 289 24.98 3.27 0.58
CA LYS A 289 25.80 3.41 -0.64
C LYS A 289 26.41 2.08 -1.08
N ALA A 290 26.92 1.27 -0.15
CA ALA A 290 27.42 -0.06 -0.45
C ALA A 290 26.31 -0.99 -0.97
N ALA A 291 25.10 -0.90 -0.40
CA ALA A 291 23.95 -1.66 -0.85
C ALA A 291 23.55 -1.34 -2.30
N LEU A 292 23.59 -0.05 -2.72
CA LEU A 292 23.39 0.33 -4.13
C LEU A 292 24.42 -0.34 -5.05
N ARG A 293 25.70 -0.32 -4.67
CA ARG A 293 26.80 -0.90 -5.49
C ARG A 293 26.65 -2.39 -5.76
N ILE A 294 26.04 -3.13 -4.85
CA ILE A 294 25.76 -4.58 -5.01
C ILE A 294 24.38 -4.87 -5.61
N GLY A 295 23.72 -3.85 -6.19
CA GLY A 295 22.46 -4.00 -6.90
C GLY A 295 21.21 -4.02 -6.02
N LYS A 296 21.28 -3.53 -4.78
CA LYS A 296 20.07 -3.29 -3.99
C LYS A 296 19.47 -1.93 -4.35
N GLN A 297 18.16 -1.88 -4.57
CA GLN A 297 17.42 -0.67 -4.89
C GLN A 297 16.30 -0.41 -3.86
N PRO A 298 15.91 0.86 -3.61
CA PRO A 298 14.82 1.22 -2.71
C PRO A 298 13.47 0.60 -3.09
N VAL A 299 12.89 -0.20 -2.20
CA VAL A 299 11.50 -0.70 -2.34
C VAL A 299 10.53 0.03 -1.43
N ARG A 300 11.04 0.68 -0.37
CA ARG A 300 10.26 1.52 0.54
C ARG A 300 11.17 2.59 1.12
N ALA A 301 10.70 3.83 1.18
CA ALA A 301 11.46 4.96 1.69
C ALA A 301 10.59 5.86 2.54
N GLY A 302 11.13 6.35 3.66
CA GLY A 302 10.60 7.53 4.32
C GLY A 302 10.95 8.76 3.49
N LEU A 303 9.99 9.65 3.32
CA LEU A 303 10.07 10.85 2.50
C LEU A 303 9.68 12.06 3.34
N VAL A 304 10.44 13.14 3.17
CA VAL A 304 10.04 14.50 3.52
C VAL A 304 9.77 15.20 2.20
N LEU A 305 8.54 15.65 2.02
CA LEU A 305 8.11 16.38 0.83
C LEU A 305 7.76 17.80 1.27
N ASP A 306 8.35 18.79 0.63
CA ASP A 306 8.00 20.19 0.82
C ASP A 306 7.46 20.73 -0.50
N GLY A 307 6.24 21.26 -0.47
CA GLY A 307 5.52 21.75 -1.63
C GLY A 307 4.54 22.87 -1.25
N PRO A 308 3.62 23.25 -2.15
CA PRO A 308 2.72 24.39 -1.91
C PRO A 308 1.85 24.28 -0.65
N GLY A 309 1.46 23.05 -0.27
CA GLY A 309 0.67 22.77 0.94
C GLY A 309 1.49 22.68 2.24
N GLY A 310 2.79 22.92 2.18
CA GLY A 310 3.73 22.79 3.30
C GLY A 310 4.44 21.42 3.37
N GLU A 311 5.28 21.27 4.40
CA GLU A 311 6.05 20.04 4.61
C GLU A 311 5.17 18.90 5.12
N VAL A 312 5.22 17.75 4.43
CA VAL A 312 4.63 16.50 4.87
C VAL A 312 5.70 15.42 5.01
N ARG A 313 5.54 14.54 6.00
CA ARG A 313 6.44 13.40 6.22
C ARG A 313 5.68 12.11 6.10
N LEU A 314 6.15 11.18 5.29
CA LEU A 314 5.46 9.91 5.05
C LEU A 314 6.44 8.79 4.75
N THR A 315 5.98 7.56 4.70
CA THR A 315 6.72 6.42 4.12
C THR A 315 5.95 5.87 2.94
N LEU A 316 6.60 5.83 1.78
CA LEU A 316 6.04 5.34 0.53
C LEU A 316 6.55 3.92 0.23
N ASP A 317 5.63 3.00 -0.01
CA ASP A 317 5.92 1.69 -0.59
C ASP A 317 5.97 1.80 -2.12
N GLY A 318 7.13 1.53 -2.72
CA GLY A 318 7.31 1.68 -4.18
C GLY A 318 6.63 0.60 -5.01
N VAL A 319 6.14 -0.49 -4.42
CA VAL A 319 5.45 -1.55 -5.16
C VAL A 319 3.96 -1.25 -5.28
N ARG A 320 3.35 -0.76 -4.19
CA ARG A 320 1.90 -0.51 -4.13
C ARG A 320 1.52 0.96 -4.15
N LEU A 321 2.50 1.86 -4.10
CA LEU A 321 2.30 3.29 -3.80
C LEU A 321 1.48 3.53 -2.53
N ALA A 322 1.56 2.58 -1.58
CA ALA A 322 0.88 2.70 -0.31
C ALA A 322 1.64 3.69 0.59
N VAL A 323 0.89 4.58 1.23
CA VAL A 323 1.41 5.59 2.14
C VAL A 323 1.24 5.11 3.57
N SER A 324 2.26 5.33 4.40
CA SER A 324 2.23 4.97 5.81
C SER A 324 2.90 6.03 6.67
N GLY A 325 2.36 6.26 7.86
CA GLY A 325 2.93 7.23 8.81
C GLY A 325 2.93 8.67 8.30
N LEU A 326 2.01 9.04 7.42
CA LEU A 326 1.84 10.40 6.92
C LEU A 326 1.51 11.34 8.09
N GLN A 327 2.42 12.26 8.39
CA GLN A 327 2.27 13.34 9.33
C GLN A 327 1.71 14.54 8.58
N LEU A 328 0.44 14.85 8.85
CA LEU A 328 -0.25 15.98 8.26
C LEU A 328 0.01 17.25 9.10
N PRO A 329 0.13 18.43 8.47
CA PRO A 329 0.15 19.70 9.20
C PRO A 329 -1.11 19.88 10.02
N GLU A 330 -1.00 20.58 11.16
CA GLU A 330 -2.16 20.89 11.99
C GLU A 330 -3.16 21.78 11.23
N PRO A 331 -4.45 21.41 11.19
CA PRO A 331 -5.52 22.24 10.63
C PRO A 331 -5.52 23.65 11.22
N GLN A 332 -5.68 24.67 10.37
CA GLN A 332 -5.64 26.09 10.74
C GLN A 332 -6.99 26.76 10.51
N GLY A 333 -7.38 27.69 11.39
CA GLY A 333 -8.60 28.48 11.21
C GLY A 333 -9.91 27.71 11.38
N VAL A 334 -9.86 26.50 11.95
CA VAL A 334 -11.03 25.64 12.14
C VAL A 334 -11.75 25.91 13.47
N SER A 335 -13.08 26.01 13.40
CA SER A 335 -13.95 26.34 14.54
C SER A 335 -14.70 25.12 15.09
N SER A 336 -14.83 24.06 14.28
CA SER A 336 -15.50 22.82 14.65
C SER A 336 -14.65 21.57 14.38
N GLU A 337 -14.98 20.48 15.06
CA GLU A 337 -14.36 19.17 14.79
C GLU A 337 -14.61 18.71 13.34
N ARG A 338 -15.77 19.05 12.78
CA ARG A 338 -16.14 18.67 11.43
C ARG A 338 -15.29 19.38 10.38
N GLU A 339 -15.07 20.69 10.53
CA GLU A 339 -14.14 21.47 9.68
C GLU A 339 -12.71 20.95 9.80
N ARG A 340 -12.27 20.59 11.00
CA ARG A 340 -10.94 19.97 11.22
C ARG A 340 -10.80 18.66 10.45
N LEU A 341 -11.84 17.82 10.43
CA LEU A 341 -11.83 16.55 9.70
C LEU A 341 -11.83 16.77 8.19
N GLU A 342 -12.63 17.72 7.71
CA GLU A 342 -12.70 18.09 6.29
C GLU A 342 -11.35 18.55 5.76
N GLN A 343 -10.73 19.56 6.41
CA GLN A 343 -9.40 20.04 6.03
C GLN A 343 -8.35 18.93 6.06
N ARG A 344 -8.45 18.03 7.03
CA ARG A 344 -7.54 16.88 7.13
C ARG A 344 -7.71 15.90 5.97
N PHE A 345 -8.93 15.68 5.49
CA PHE A 345 -9.20 14.83 4.33
C PHE A 345 -8.72 15.48 3.03
N GLU A 346 -8.89 16.79 2.89
CA GLU A 346 -8.30 17.57 1.79
C GLU A 346 -6.77 17.39 1.76
N GLN A 347 -6.08 17.53 2.89
CA GLN A 347 -4.63 17.32 2.97
C GLN A 347 -4.19 15.89 2.56
N ILE A 348 -5.02 14.86 2.83
CA ILE A 348 -4.75 13.48 2.36
C ILE A 348 -4.81 13.42 0.83
N VAL A 349 -5.84 14.03 0.24
CA VAL A 349 -6.02 14.09 -1.22
C VAL A 349 -4.90 14.89 -1.88
N GLU A 350 -4.58 16.07 -1.33
CA GLU A 350 -3.48 16.93 -1.79
C GLU A 350 -2.13 16.21 -1.72
N THR A 351 -1.85 15.48 -0.64
CA THR A 351 -0.63 14.67 -0.53
C THR A 351 -0.59 13.59 -1.62
N ALA A 352 -1.72 12.94 -1.89
CA ALA A 352 -1.81 11.93 -2.92
C ALA A 352 -1.64 12.52 -4.34
N ALA A 353 -2.15 13.73 -4.58
CA ALA A 353 -1.94 14.48 -5.82
C ALA A 353 -0.47 14.94 -5.99
N LEU A 354 0.19 15.36 -4.90
CA LEU A 354 1.61 15.70 -4.91
C LEU A 354 2.48 14.50 -5.30
N LEU A 355 2.18 13.31 -4.76
CA LEU A 355 2.84 12.06 -5.13
C LEU A 355 2.60 11.71 -6.61
N ASP A 356 1.38 11.93 -7.12
CA ASP A 356 1.06 11.72 -8.53
C ASP A 356 1.85 12.67 -9.45
N ALA A 357 1.96 13.93 -9.07
CA ALA A 357 2.73 14.93 -9.82
C ALA A 357 4.23 14.62 -9.85
N LEU A 358 4.80 14.15 -8.74
CA LEU A 358 6.18 13.66 -8.68
C LEU A 358 6.38 12.42 -9.55
N PHE A 359 5.41 11.51 -9.56
CA PHE A 359 5.46 10.32 -10.39
C PHE A 359 5.32 10.66 -11.88
N GLU A 360 4.42 11.58 -12.25
CA GLU A 360 4.30 12.10 -13.63
C GLU A 360 5.62 12.70 -14.10
N LEU A 361 6.25 13.55 -13.28
CA LEU A 361 7.56 14.15 -13.60
C LEU A 361 8.62 13.08 -13.88
N PHE A 362 8.70 12.06 -13.01
CA PHE A 362 9.59 10.92 -13.24
C PHE A 362 9.24 10.16 -14.53
N LEU A 363 7.97 9.87 -14.80
CA LEU A 363 7.54 9.15 -16.00
C LEU A 363 7.90 9.91 -17.28
N LEU A 364 7.77 11.24 -17.28
CA LEU A 364 8.17 12.09 -18.40
C LEU A 364 9.68 12.00 -18.65
N GLN A 365 10.52 12.04 -17.61
CA GLN A 365 11.96 11.82 -17.76
C GLN A 365 12.27 10.38 -18.21
N ARG A 366 11.55 9.39 -17.65
CA ARG A 366 11.76 7.96 -17.88
C ARG A 366 11.46 7.52 -19.31
N THR A 367 10.55 8.24 -19.97
CA THR A 367 10.09 7.99 -21.35
C THR A 367 10.68 8.98 -22.35
N ALA A 368 11.50 9.93 -21.91
CA ALA A 368 12.17 10.88 -22.78
C ALA A 368 13.32 10.22 -23.55
N GLY A 369 13.64 10.78 -24.73
CA GLY A 369 14.70 10.24 -25.60
C GLY A 369 16.11 10.33 -25.00
N ASP A 370 16.32 11.21 -24.02
CA ASP A 370 17.58 11.38 -23.27
C ASP A 370 17.68 10.48 -22.03
N TRP A 371 16.68 9.64 -21.75
CA TRP A 371 16.72 8.67 -20.65
C TRP A 371 18.01 7.83 -20.58
N PRO A 372 18.60 7.34 -21.70
CA PRO A 372 19.86 6.60 -21.64
C PRO A 372 21.01 7.40 -21.02
N ALA A 373 21.08 8.71 -21.29
CA ALA A 373 22.07 9.59 -20.68
C ALA A 373 21.80 9.76 -19.18
N GLU A 374 20.54 9.96 -18.80
CA GLU A 374 20.14 10.07 -17.39
C GLU A 374 20.45 8.79 -16.60
N LEU A 375 20.14 7.63 -17.16
CA LEU A 375 20.44 6.33 -16.58
C LEU A 375 21.95 6.11 -16.41
N GLN A 376 22.77 6.60 -17.35
CA GLN A 376 24.23 6.57 -17.19
C GLN A 376 24.69 7.44 -16.00
N ARG A 377 24.11 8.63 -15.80
CA ARG A 377 24.40 9.48 -14.63
C ARG A 377 24.00 8.77 -13.33
N MET A 378 22.81 8.18 -13.29
CA MET A 378 22.33 7.41 -12.16
C MET A 378 23.21 6.18 -11.87
N SER A 379 23.67 5.47 -12.90
CA SER A 379 24.58 4.33 -12.75
C SER A 379 25.95 4.75 -12.20
N ALA A 380 26.52 5.85 -12.71
CA ALA A 380 27.79 6.38 -12.22
C ALA A 380 27.68 6.79 -10.73
N TRP A 381 26.59 7.48 -10.38
CA TRP A 381 26.28 7.84 -9.00
C TRP A 381 26.13 6.60 -8.09
N ALA A 382 25.35 5.60 -8.51
CA ALA A 382 25.09 4.39 -7.70
C ALA A 382 26.36 3.55 -7.49
N THR A 383 27.25 3.50 -8.48
CA THR A 383 28.54 2.79 -8.37
C THR A 383 29.61 3.59 -7.63
N GLY A 384 29.42 4.90 -7.46
CA GLY A 384 30.41 5.82 -6.88
C GLY A 384 31.57 6.13 -7.82
N LEU A 385 31.37 5.99 -9.14
CA LEU A 385 32.35 6.39 -10.14
C LEU A 385 32.33 7.92 -10.31
N PRO A 386 33.51 8.59 -10.44
CA PRO A 386 33.56 10.02 -10.73
C PRO A 386 32.84 10.35 -12.04
N ARG A 387 32.15 11.50 -12.09
CA ARG A 387 31.32 11.96 -13.22
C ARG A 387 32.06 11.98 -14.58
N ASP A 388 33.41 12.04 -14.60
CA ASP A 388 34.18 12.29 -15.83
C ASP A 388 34.79 11.06 -16.54
N ARG A 389 34.69 9.84 -15.99
CA ARG A 389 35.52 8.71 -16.51
C ARG A 389 34.91 7.85 -17.62
N ARG A 390 33.68 8.10 -18.11
CA ARG A 390 33.05 7.24 -19.15
C ARG A 390 32.80 7.89 -20.50
N LEU A 391 32.92 9.20 -20.64
CA LEU A 391 32.84 9.85 -21.97
C LEU A 391 34.08 9.62 -22.85
N GLN A 392 35.15 8.99 -22.32
CA GLN A 392 36.37 8.68 -23.09
C GLN A 392 36.58 7.19 -23.40
N ALA A 393 35.68 6.29 -22.98
CA ALA A 393 35.86 4.85 -23.18
C ALA A 393 35.03 4.25 -24.32
N ALA A 394 34.53 5.08 -25.24
CA ALA A 394 33.84 4.65 -26.47
C ALA A 394 34.57 5.09 -27.76
N SER A 395 35.85 5.46 -27.65
CA SER A 395 36.73 5.70 -28.80
C SER A 395 38.10 5.06 -28.54
N ALA A 396 38.16 3.74 -28.70
CA ALA A 396 39.39 2.99 -28.93
C ALA A 396 39.06 1.73 -29.73
#